data_AF-A0A9J7H211-F1
#
_entry.id   AF-A0A9J7H211-F1
#
_cell.length_a   1.000
_cell.length_b   1.000
_cell.length_c   1.000
_cell.angle_alpha   90.00
_cell.angle_beta   90.00
_cell.angle_gamma   90.00
#
_symmetry.space_group_name_H-M   'P 1'
#
loop_
_entity.id
_entity.type
_entity.pdbx_description
1 polymer ?
#
loop_
_entity_poly.entity_id
_entity_poly.type
_entity_poly.pdbx_seq_one_letter_code
_entity_poly.pdbx_strand_id
1 'polypeptide(L)'
;MGCIQSITCKARIRRENIVVYDVCATIDQCPTRIEETSPIVLRYKTPYFKASARVVMPPIPRHETWVVGWIQACNQMEFFNTYSDLGMVFRVLCDFFIPLGCPAEAEEQPQVLNTTPKRFPGSSWELPDLREGRVKAISDSDGVSYPWYGNTTETVTLVGPTNKISRFSVSMNDNFYPSVTWAVPVSDSNVPLLTRIKRDQSFTTWLVAMNTTTKEKIILQTIKWRMRVDIEVDPLQLLGQRARLVGRTQQEQPRILSRMEPIPPNALVKPNANDAQVLMWRPKRGPPLVVIPPK
;
A
#
# COMPACT_ATOMS: atom_id res chain seq x y z
N MET A 1 60.25 10.73 28.49
CA MET A 1 58.79 10.62 28.61
C MET A 1 58.18 10.61 27.21
N GLY A 2 57.97 9.44 26.62
CA GLY A 2 57.33 9.29 25.31
C GLY A 2 55.87 8.89 25.51
N CYS A 3 54.94 9.84 25.35
CA CYS A 3 53.52 9.56 25.44
C CYS A 3 53.08 8.92 24.11
N ILE A 4 52.92 7.59 24.09
CA ILE A 4 52.23 6.90 22.99
C ILE A 4 50.76 7.32 23.09
N GLN A 5 50.40 8.35 22.33
CA GLN A 5 49.00 8.66 22.08
C GLN A 5 48.41 7.50 21.29
N SER A 6 47.79 6.57 22.02
CA SER A 6 46.88 5.58 21.47
C SER A 6 45.77 6.33 20.74
N ILE A 7 45.91 6.48 19.42
CA ILE A 7 44.77 6.75 18.54
C ILE A 7 43.95 5.47 18.57
N THR A 8 43.14 5.33 19.61
CA THR A 8 42.11 4.30 19.66
C THR A 8 41.10 4.70 18.60
N CYS A 9 41.33 4.26 17.35
CA CYS A 9 40.37 4.35 16.27
C CYS A 9 39.08 3.71 16.79
N LYS A 10 38.13 4.54 17.25
CA LYS A 10 36.81 4.06 17.66
C LYS A 10 36.23 3.34 16.45
N ALA A 11 36.05 2.02 16.57
CA ALA A 11 35.58 1.20 15.48
C ALA A 11 34.17 1.65 15.09
N ARG A 12 34.06 2.38 13.98
CA ARG A 12 32.77 2.76 13.39
C ARG A 12 32.06 1.49 12.95
N ILE A 13 30.78 1.34 13.30
CA ILE A 13 29.97 0.21 12.82
C ILE A 13 29.81 0.31 11.31
N ARG A 14 30.10 -0.77 10.61
CA ARG A 14 29.94 -0.90 9.15
C ARG A 14 29.16 -2.15 8.80
N ARG A 15 28.75 -2.27 7.52
CA ARG A 15 27.93 -3.38 7.04
C ARG A 15 28.55 -4.75 7.31
N GLU A 16 29.86 -4.86 7.16
CA GLU A 16 30.67 -6.06 7.39
C GLU A 16 30.70 -6.51 8.86
N ASN A 17 30.37 -5.61 9.80
CA ASN A 17 30.32 -5.94 11.22
C ASN A 17 28.94 -6.45 11.67
N ILE A 18 27.92 -6.36 10.81
CA ILE A 18 26.55 -6.76 11.12
C ILE A 18 26.22 -8.05 10.37
N VAL A 19 25.85 -9.09 11.13
CA VAL A 19 25.52 -10.39 10.57
C VAL A 19 24.01 -10.59 10.62
N VAL A 20 23.41 -10.84 9.47
CA VAL A 20 22.05 -11.39 9.37
C VAL A 20 22.21 -12.87 9.09
N TYR A 21 21.89 -13.71 10.07
CA TYR A 21 22.13 -15.15 9.98
C TYR A 21 20.85 -15.96 9.72
N ASP A 22 19.71 -15.28 9.73
CA ASP A 22 18.42 -15.86 9.38
C ASP A 22 17.51 -14.75 8.87
N VAL A 23 16.87 -14.99 7.72
CA VAL A 23 15.82 -14.13 7.16
C VAL A 23 14.75 -15.03 6.58
N CYS A 24 13.51 -14.80 7.00
CA CYS A 24 12.35 -15.43 6.41
C CYS A 24 11.38 -14.37 5.90
N ALA A 25 10.77 -14.63 4.75
CA ALA A 25 9.70 -13.83 4.19
C ALA A 25 8.67 -14.77 3.58
N THR A 26 7.41 -14.64 3.95
CA THR A 26 6.32 -15.49 3.45
C THR A 26 5.03 -14.69 3.31
N ILE A 27 4.13 -15.19 2.47
CA ILE A 27 2.72 -14.81 2.50
C ILE A 27 1.92 -16.06 2.89
N ASP A 28 1.01 -15.92 3.85
CA ASP A 28 0.16 -17.02 4.30
C ASP A 28 -0.55 -17.69 3.12
N GLN A 29 -0.57 -19.04 3.09
CA GLN A 29 -1.13 -19.83 1.99
C GLN A 29 -2.67 -19.98 2.07
N CYS A 30 -3.35 -18.98 2.62
CA CYS A 30 -4.81 -18.90 2.63
C CYS A 30 -5.30 -17.95 1.53
N PRO A 31 -6.55 -18.09 1.06
CA PRO A 31 -7.14 -17.12 0.15
C PRO A 31 -7.51 -15.82 0.86
N THR A 32 -7.77 -14.77 0.08
CA THR A 32 -8.42 -13.56 0.60
C THR A 32 -9.79 -13.91 1.15
N ARG A 33 -10.07 -13.53 2.39
CA ARG A 33 -11.36 -13.77 3.05
C ARG A 33 -12.30 -12.61 2.76
N ILE A 34 -13.49 -12.92 2.24
CA ILE A 34 -14.55 -11.95 2.03
C ILE A 34 -15.44 -11.92 3.28
N GLU A 35 -15.78 -10.72 3.74
CA GLU A 35 -16.61 -10.48 4.93
C GLU A 35 -17.81 -9.63 4.54
N GLU A 36 -18.90 -10.32 4.20
CA GLU A 36 -20.14 -9.74 3.69
C GLU A 36 -21.21 -9.67 4.79
N THR A 37 -20.92 -8.96 5.87
CA THR A 37 -21.83 -8.83 7.03
C THR A 37 -22.50 -7.47 7.16
N SER A 38 -21.95 -6.44 6.49
CA SER A 38 -22.48 -5.08 6.57
C SER A 38 -23.38 -4.74 5.39
N PRO A 39 -24.54 -4.11 5.60
CA PRO A 39 -25.41 -3.65 4.52
C PRO A 39 -24.86 -2.43 3.77
N ILE A 40 -23.77 -1.81 4.24
CA ILE A 40 -23.22 -0.56 3.68
C ILE A 40 -21.88 -0.79 2.98
N VAL A 41 -21.05 -1.71 3.49
CA VAL A 41 -19.71 -1.98 2.95
C VAL A 41 -19.44 -3.46 2.80
N LEU A 42 -18.64 -3.80 1.78
CA LEU A 42 -17.92 -5.04 1.68
C LEU A 42 -16.56 -4.89 2.38
N ARG A 43 -16.24 -5.83 3.27
CA ARG A 43 -14.89 -5.97 3.81
C ARG A 43 -14.22 -7.20 3.21
N TYR A 44 -12.92 -7.13 3.05
CA TYR A 44 -12.13 -8.31 2.74
C TYR A 44 -10.79 -8.23 3.44
N LYS A 45 -10.23 -9.39 3.79
CA LYS A 45 -8.95 -9.52 4.47
C LYS A 45 -8.01 -10.35 3.61
N THR A 46 -6.90 -9.74 3.19
CA THR A 46 -5.86 -10.50 2.47
C THR A 46 -5.07 -11.38 3.43
N PRO A 47 -4.37 -12.41 2.91
CA PRO A 47 -3.38 -13.14 3.68
C PRO A 47 -2.29 -12.21 4.22
N TYR A 48 -1.66 -12.59 5.33
CA TYR A 48 -0.58 -11.81 5.89
C TYR A 48 0.71 -12.04 5.11
N PHE A 49 1.36 -10.94 4.70
CA PHE A 49 2.79 -10.91 4.49
C PHE A 49 3.49 -10.90 5.85
N LYS A 50 4.50 -11.75 6.01
CA LYS A 50 5.31 -11.87 7.22
C LYS A 50 6.77 -11.85 6.84
N ALA A 51 7.55 -11.01 7.51
CA ALA A 51 9.00 -11.01 7.41
C ALA A 51 9.61 -11.06 8.81
N SER A 52 10.68 -11.83 8.96
CA SER A 52 11.46 -11.91 10.19
C SER A 52 12.94 -12.06 9.89
N ALA A 53 13.76 -11.54 10.80
CA ALA A 53 15.21 -11.66 10.69
C ALA A 53 15.84 -11.79 12.06
N ARG A 54 16.91 -12.58 12.14
CA ARG A 54 17.79 -12.64 13.30
C ARG A 54 19.12 -11.96 12.97
N VAL A 55 19.49 -11.01 13.82
CA VAL A 55 20.62 -10.11 13.58
C VAL A 55 21.60 -10.19 14.74
N VAL A 56 22.88 -10.20 14.42
CA VAL A 56 23.99 -9.96 15.35
C VAL A 56 24.57 -8.59 15.06
N MET A 57 24.46 -7.70 16.04
CA MET A 57 25.11 -6.40 16.03
C MET A 57 26.43 -6.46 16.81
N PRO A 58 27.48 -5.74 16.35
CA PRO A 58 28.71 -5.59 17.10
C PRO A 58 28.48 -4.77 18.37
N PRO A 59 29.45 -4.73 19.30
CA PRO A 59 29.42 -3.80 20.43
C PRO A 59 29.19 -2.36 19.94
N ILE A 60 28.25 -1.64 20.56
CA ILE A 60 27.87 -0.28 20.17
C ILE A 60 28.76 0.73 20.91
N PRO A 61 29.42 1.67 20.22
CA PRO A 61 30.24 2.70 20.85
C PRO A 61 29.44 3.60 21.80
N ARG A 62 30.13 4.22 22.76
CA ARG A 62 29.53 5.21 23.67
C ARG A 62 28.92 6.37 22.86
N HIS A 63 27.73 6.83 23.29
CA HIS A 63 26.98 7.93 22.66
C HIS A 63 26.44 7.64 21.26
N GLU A 64 26.47 6.38 20.82
CA GLU A 64 25.74 5.94 19.64
C GLU A 64 24.45 5.24 20.05
N THR A 65 23.40 5.44 19.25
CA THR A 65 22.16 4.68 19.35
C THR A 65 21.81 4.20 17.96
N TRP A 66 21.57 2.91 17.84
CA TRP A 66 21.24 2.24 16.59
C TRP A 66 19.86 1.63 16.70
N VAL A 67 19.04 1.84 15.68
CA VAL A 67 17.76 1.16 15.53
C VAL A 67 17.88 0.20 14.37
N VAL A 68 17.56 -1.07 14.60
CA VAL A 68 17.52 -2.09 13.57
C VAL A 68 16.08 -2.52 13.38
N GLY A 69 15.58 -2.47 12.15
CA GLY A 69 14.18 -2.83 11.90
C GLY A 69 13.76 -2.75 10.45
N TRP A 70 12.45 -2.86 10.23
CA TRP A 70 11.84 -2.92 8.92
C TRP A 70 11.35 -1.55 8.42
N ILE A 71 11.72 -1.22 7.18
CA ILE A 71 11.18 -0.10 6.41
C ILE A 71 10.42 -0.70 5.23
N GLN A 72 9.21 -0.22 4.94
CA GLN A 72 8.42 -0.65 3.79
C GLN A 72 7.98 0.55 2.96
N ALA A 73 7.85 0.34 1.66
CA ALA A 73 7.29 1.33 0.75
C ALA A 73 6.46 0.67 -0.35
N CYS A 74 5.38 1.35 -0.74
CA CYS A 74 4.56 0.99 -1.88
C CYS A 74 5.22 1.49 -3.18
N ASN A 75 5.47 0.60 -4.14
CA ASN A 75 6.09 0.90 -5.43
C ASN A 75 5.09 1.02 -6.58
N GLN A 76 3.94 0.36 -6.45
CA GLN A 76 2.85 0.41 -7.42
C GLN A 76 1.55 0.17 -6.68
N MET A 77 0.52 0.92 -7.07
CA MET A 77 -0.83 0.73 -6.57
C MET A 77 -1.86 0.89 -7.66
N GLU A 78 -2.62 -0.17 -7.87
CA GLU A 78 -3.90 -0.18 -8.57
C GLU A 78 -4.95 -0.66 -7.57
N PHE A 79 -5.98 0.16 -7.32
CA PHE A 79 -7.11 -0.25 -6.50
C PHE A 79 -8.37 0.39 -7.07
N PHE A 80 -9.12 -0.40 -7.83
CA PHE A 80 -10.30 0.01 -8.58
C PHE A 80 -11.55 -0.72 -8.08
N ASN A 81 -12.63 0.02 -7.96
CA ASN A 81 -13.97 -0.50 -7.69
C ASN A 81 -14.87 -0.11 -8.86
N THR A 82 -15.56 -1.09 -9.44
CA THR A 82 -16.49 -0.88 -10.56
C THR A 82 -17.91 -0.93 -10.04
N TYR A 83 -18.76 -0.01 -10.53
CA TYR A 83 -20.18 0.03 -10.18
C TYR A 83 -21.03 -0.15 -11.44
N SER A 84 -22.20 -0.77 -11.28
CA SER A 84 -23.16 -0.97 -12.36
C SER A 84 -23.86 0.33 -12.74
N ASP A 85 -24.30 0.40 -14.00
CA ASP A 85 -25.10 1.49 -14.53
C ASP A 85 -26.56 1.47 -14.01
N LEU A 86 -26.98 0.39 -13.34
CA LEU A 86 -28.38 0.09 -12.96
C LEU A 86 -29.03 1.12 -12.01
N GLY A 87 -28.26 2.06 -11.44
CA GLY A 87 -28.77 3.14 -10.60
C GLY A 87 -28.35 4.56 -11.01
N MET A 88 -27.55 4.74 -12.06
CA MET A 88 -27.11 6.08 -12.49
C MET A 88 -28.07 6.78 -13.47
N VAL A 89 -29.14 6.10 -13.89
CA VAL A 89 -30.19 6.68 -14.75
C VAL A 89 -31.21 7.50 -13.94
N PHE A 90 -31.35 7.22 -12.63
CA PHE A 90 -32.44 7.79 -11.83
C PHE A 90 -32.27 9.27 -11.43
N ARG A 91 -31.12 9.91 -11.69
CA ARG A 91 -30.92 11.34 -11.41
C ARG A 91 -31.10 12.27 -12.62
N VAL A 92 -31.38 11.72 -13.82
CA VAL A 92 -31.59 12.56 -15.03
C VAL A 92 -33.08 12.85 -15.28
N LEU A 93 -34.00 12.28 -14.50
CA LEU A 93 -35.45 12.52 -14.66
C LEU A 93 -36.02 13.68 -13.83
N CYS A 94 -35.21 14.37 -13.02
CA CYS A 94 -35.69 15.51 -12.22
C CYS A 94 -35.52 16.90 -12.87
N ASP A 95 -34.81 17.02 -14.00
CA ASP A 95 -34.57 18.32 -14.67
C ASP A 95 -35.22 18.46 -16.05
N PHE A 96 -36.13 17.56 -16.44
CA PHE A 96 -36.91 17.70 -17.68
C PHE A 96 -38.39 17.99 -17.37
N PHE A 97 -38.64 19.21 -16.89
CA PHE A 97 -39.91 19.90 -17.16
C PHE A 97 -39.61 21.01 -18.19
N ILE A 98 -39.60 20.63 -19.47
CA ILE A 98 -39.75 21.58 -20.59
C ILE A 98 -40.94 21.09 -21.42
N PRO A 99 -41.92 21.95 -21.74
CA PRO A 99 -43.17 21.56 -22.37
C PRO A 99 -42.98 21.13 -23.83
N LEU A 100 -43.86 20.22 -24.24
CA LEU A 100 -44.07 19.73 -25.60
C LEU A 100 -44.12 20.86 -26.65
N GLY A 101 -43.38 20.72 -27.75
CA GLY A 101 -43.48 21.65 -28.90
C GLY A 101 -42.55 21.40 -30.09
N CYS A 102 -42.91 20.43 -30.94
CA CYS A 102 -42.61 20.30 -32.40
C CYS A 102 -41.19 19.96 -32.95
N PRO A 103 -41.12 19.37 -34.17
CA PRO A 103 -39.98 18.57 -34.66
C PRO A 103 -39.24 19.19 -35.89
N ALA A 104 -38.07 18.64 -36.21
CA ALA A 104 -37.22 18.74 -37.44
C ALA A 104 -35.76 18.95 -37.00
N GLU A 105 -34.70 18.38 -37.55
CA GLU A 105 -34.40 17.62 -38.76
C GLU A 105 -33.09 16.88 -38.46
N ALA A 106 -32.93 15.66 -39.00
CA ALA A 106 -31.71 14.87 -38.84
C ALA A 106 -30.72 15.24 -39.95
N GLU A 107 -29.55 15.75 -39.58
CA GLU A 107 -28.39 15.85 -40.48
C GLU A 107 -27.27 14.97 -39.92
N GLU A 108 -27.07 13.81 -40.55
CA GLU A 108 -25.98 12.89 -40.28
C GLU A 108 -24.65 13.49 -40.75
N GLN A 109 -23.72 13.72 -39.82
CA GLN A 109 -22.30 13.86 -40.12
C GLN A 109 -21.54 12.65 -39.56
N PRO A 110 -20.61 12.05 -40.33
CA PRO A 110 -19.95 10.81 -39.92
C PRO A 110 -18.91 11.11 -38.84
N GLN A 111 -19.24 10.82 -37.58
CA GLN A 111 -18.25 10.85 -36.51
C GLN A 111 -17.35 9.62 -36.61
N VAL A 112 -16.08 9.90 -36.87
CA VAL A 112 -14.92 9.02 -36.77
C VAL A 112 -15.03 8.16 -35.51
N LEU A 113 -15.07 6.84 -35.70
CA LEU A 113 -15.12 5.83 -34.65
C LEU A 113 -13.79 5.81 -33.88
N ASN A 114 -13.60 6.77 -32.98
CA ASN A 114 -12.57 6.67 -31.95
C ASN A 114 -13.02 5.62 -30.94
N THR A 115 -12.44 4.43 -31.05
CA THR A 115 -12.55 3.33 -30.09
C THR A 115 -11.91 3.74 -28.76
N THR A 116 -12.59 4.60 -28.01
CA THR A 116 -12.33 4.77 -26.59
C THR A 116 -12.86 3.52 -25.87
N PRO A 117 -12.04 2.80 -25.08
CA PRO A 117 -12.53 1.65 -24.34
C PRO A 117 -13.67 2.12 -23.43
N LYS A 118 -14.80 1.42 -23.46
CA LYS A 118 -15.98 1.66 -22.61
C LYS A 118 -15.51 1.85 -21.16
N ARG A 119 -15.40 3.09 -20.70
CA ARG A 119 -15.07 3.42 -19.31
C ARG A 119 -16.31 3.16 -18.47
N PHE A 120 -16.34 2.02 -17.78
CA PHE A 120 -17.32 1.78 -16.73
C PHE A 120 -17.11 2.79 -15.59
N PRO A 121 -18.18 3.29 -14.97
CA PRO A 121 -18.06 4.17 -13.82
C PRO A 121 -17.42 3.43 -12.65
N GLY A 122 -16.52 4.10 -11.94
CA GLY A 122 -15.73 3.46 -10.92
C GLY A 122 -15.12 4.43 -9.93
N SER A 123 -14.80 3.91 -8.76
CA SER A 123 -13.92 4.59 -7.81
C SER A 123 -12.54 3.95 -7.81
N SER A 124 -11.52 4.70 -7.40
CA SER A 124 -10.19 4.16 -7.22
C SER A 124 -9.43 4.85 -6.11
N TRP A 125 -8.75 4.06 -5.30
CA TRP A 125 -7.74 4.59 -4.40
C TRP A 125 -6.43 4.74 -5.17
N GLU A 126 -5.83 5.92 -5.07
CA GLU A 126 -4.64 6.28 -5.84
C GLU A 126 -3.60 6.94 -4.98
N LEU A 127 -2.33 6.76 -5.36
CA LEU A 127 -1.20 7.53 -4.88
C LEU A 127 -0.75 8.45 -6.02
N PRO A 128 -1.21 9.72 -6.09
CA PRO A 128 -1.00 10.57 -7.26
C PRO A 128 0.48 10.72 -7.65
N ASP A 129 1.35 10.98 -6.68
CA ASP A 129 2.80 11.13 -6.92
C ASP A 129 3.44 9.87 -7.49
N LEU A 130 2.98 8.70 -7.05
CA LEU A 130 3.48 7.40 -7.53
C LEU A 130 2.96 7.11 -8.93
N ARG A 131 1.66 7.38 -9.16
CA ARG A 131 0.98 7.17 -10.44
C ARG A 131 1.54 8.08 -11.54
N GLU A 132 1.83 9.33 -11.22
CA GLU A 132 2.39 10.33 -12.14
C GLU A 132 3.91 10.16 -12.33
N GLY A 133 4.53 9.21 -11.63
CA GLY A 133 5.97 8.97 -11.71
C GLY A 133 6.83 10.06 -11.07
N ARG A 134 6.23 10.97 -10.28
CA ARG A 134 6.97 11.99 -9.51
C ARG A 134 7.88 11.34 -8.46
N VAL A 135 7.47 10.20 -7.92
CA VAL A 135 8.24 9.41 -6.97
C VAL A 135 8.28 7.93 -7.38
N LYS A 136 9.31 7.22 -6.94
CA LYS A 136 9.48 5.78 -7.21
C LYS A 136 8.84 4.87 -6.18
N ALA A 137 8.54 5.42 -5.00
CA ALA A 137 7.90 4.72 -3.90
C ALA A 137 7.30 5.73 -2.92
N ILE A 138 6.29 5.32 -2.17
CA ILE A 138 5.72 6.06 -1.04
C ILE A 138 5.95 5.25 0.23
N SER A 139 6.36 5.91 1.32
CA SER A 139 6.57 5.27 2.62
C SER A 139 5.31 4.52 3.08
N ASP A 140 5.47 3.35 3.69
CA ASP A 140 4.37 2.60 4.30
C ASP A 140 4.53 2.53 5.82
N SER A 141 5.04 3.62 6.40
CA SER A 141 5.23 3.77 7.84
C SER A 141 3.90 3.87 8.60
N ASP A 142 3.89 3.49 9.87
CA ASP A 142 2.79 3.67 10.83
C ASP A 142 2.28 5.13 10.97
N GLY A 143 3.00 6.12 10.43
CA GLY A 143 2.64 7.53 10.49
C GLY A 143 3.21 8.28 11.70
N VAL A 144 3.87 7.57 12.62
CA VAL A 144 4.41 8.11 13.87
C VAL A 144 5.93 7.93 13.93
N SER A 145 6.39 6.72 13.64
CA SER A 145 7.75 6.24 13.87
C SER A 145 8.57 6.23 12.57
N TYR A 146 8.43 7.26 11.72
CA TYR A 146 9.14 7.30 10.44
C TYR A 146 10.65 7.07 10.59
N PRO A 147 11.29 6.27 9.71
CA PRO A 147 10.72 5.61 8.52
C PRO A 147 10.24 4.18 8.77
N TRP A 148 10.12 3.76 10.02
CA TRP A 148 9.85 2.38 10.38
C TRP A 148 8.41 2.01 10.06
N TYR A 149 8.22 0.76 9.62
CA TYR A 149 6.88 0.21 9.38
C TYR A 149 6.04 0.21 10.66
N GLY A 150 6.67 -0.12 11.79
CA GLY A 150 6.09 -0.03 13.14
C GLY A 150 7.19 0.04 14.19
N ASN A 151 6.84 0.05 15.47
CA ASN A 151 7.77 0.24 16.58
C ASN A 151 7.71 -0.84 17.67
N THR A 152 6.98 -1.94 17.43
CA THR A 152 6.79 -3.01 18.41
C THR A 152 7.80 -4.13 18.19
N THR A 153 7.45 -5.11 17.37
CA THR A 153 8.34 -6.21 16.97
C THR A 153 9.18 -5.86 15.75
N GLU A 154 8.83 -4.75 15.08
CA GLU A 154 9.39 -4.32 13.81
C GLU A 154 10.78 -3.70 13.96
N THR A 155 11.12 -3.22 15.16
CA THR A 155 12.39 -2.55 15.44
C THR A 155 12.97 -2.99 16.78
N VAL A 156 14.30 -2.89 16.91
CA VAL A 156 15.04 -3.01 18.16
C VAL A 156 15.98 -1.81 18.26
N THR A 157 15.97 -1.15 19.42
CA THR A 157 16.87 -0.04 19.72
C THR A 157 18.03 -0.52 20.59
N LEU A 158 19.25 -0.23 20.17
CA LEU A 158 20.49 -0.53 20.88
C LEU A 158 21.17 0.79 21.27
N VAL A 159 21.35 1.00 22.57
CA VAL A 159 22.00 2.20 23.12
C VAL A 159 23.39 1.83 23.61
N GLY A 160 24.41 2.53 23.08
CA GLY A 160 25.78 2.35 23.52
C GLY A 160 26.11 3.11 24.82
N PRO A 161 27.18 2.71 25.53
CA PRO A 161 28.13 1.68 25.14
C PRO A 161 27.60 0.27 25.45
N THR A 162 27.83 -0.68 24.54
CA THR A 162 27.69 -2.11 24.85
C THR A 162 29.05 -2.78 24.74
N ASN A 163 29.33 -3.75 25.62
CA ASN A 163 30.64 -4.44 25.67
C ASN A 163 30.61 -5.83 25.02
N LYS A 164 29.43 -6.29 24.61
CA LYS A 164 29.19 -7.61 24.02
C LYS A 164 28.40 -7.44 22.73
N ILE A 165 28.54 -8.41 21.83
CA ILE A 165 27.68 -8.55 20.66
C ILE A 165 26.21 -8.70 21.11
N SER A 166 25.29 -8.06 20.38
CA SER A 166 23.87 -8.12 20.65
C SER A 166 23.21 -9.05 19.63
N ARG A 167 22.42 -10.02 20.11
CA ARG A 167 21.61 -10.92 19.26
C ARG A 167 20.14 -10.65 19.52
N PHE A 168 19.37 -10.45 18.47
CA PHE A 168 17.95 -10.17 18.58
C PHE A 168 17.22 -10.58 17.30
N SER A 169 15.90 -10.58 17.40
CA SER A 169 14.99 -10.82 16.28
C SER A 169 14.14 -9.58 16.04
N VAL A 170 13.86 -9.29 14.79
CA VAL A 170 12.82 -8.33 14.37
C VAL A 170 11.85 -9.02 13.43
N SER A 171 10.58 -8.66 13.52
CA SER A 171 9.52 -9.21 12.68
C SER A 171 8.52 -8.13 12.29
N MET A 172 7.86 -8.30 11.16
CA MET A 172 6.73 -7.49 10.77
C MET A 172 5.64 -8.35 10.15
N ASN A 173 4.40 -7.87 10.25
CA ASN A 173 3.26 -8.44 9.58
C ASN A 173 2.45 -7.35 8.89
N ASP A 174 2.00 -7.64 7.68
CA ASP A 174 1.17 -6.73 6.90
C ASP A 174 0.05 -7.49 6.20
N ASN A 175 -1.13 -6.88 6.14
CA ASN A 175 -2.28 -7.35 5.41
C ASN A 175 -3.20 -6.18 5.07
N PHE A 176 -3.95 -6.31 3.98
CA PHE A 176 -5.02 -5.37 3.68
C PHE A 176 -6.30 -5.80 4.36
N TYR A 177 -6.96 -4.82 4.97
CA TYR A 177 -8.30 -4.99 5.55
C TYR A 177 -9.19 -3.76 5.27
N PRO A 178 -9.43 -3.41 3.99
CA PRO A 178 -10.21 -2.23 3.65
C PRO A 178 -11.71 -2.48 3.75
N SER A 179 -12.48 -1.39 3.77
CA SER A 179 -13.92 -1.38 3.56
C SER A 179 -14.23 -0.69 2.23
N VAL A 180 -15.06 -1.31 1.38
CA VAL A 180 -15.49 -0.76 0.09
C VAL A 180 -17.01 -0.61 0.11
N THR A 181 -17.53 0.56 -0.25
CA THR A 181 -18.98 0.80 -0.24
C THR A 181 -19.70 0.00 -1.32
N TRP A 182 -20.88 -0.54 -0.99
CA TRP A 182 -21.75 -1.16 -1.99
C TRP A 182 -22.30 -0.12 -2.96
N ALA A 183 -22.67 1.05 -2.44
CA ALA A 183 -23.18 2.17 -3.20
C ALA A 183 -22.06 3.03 -3.80
N VAL A 184 -22.42 3.82 -4.80
CA VAL A 184 -21.54 4.82 -5.41
C VAL A 184 -21.10 5.85 -4.35
N PRO A 185 -19.79 6.09 -4.14
CA PRO A 185 -19.31 6.91 -3.03
C PRO A 185 -19.78 8.37 -3.02
N VAL A 186 -20.23 8.90 -4.15
CA VAL A 186 -20.72 10.30 -4.31
C VAL A 186 -22.25 10.40 -4.38
N SER A 187 -22.95 9.29 -4.17
CA SER A 187 -24.40 9.20 -4.28
C SER A 187 -25.06 9.23 -2.90
N ASP A 188 -26.19 9.92 -2.80
CA ASP A 188 -27.04 9.92 -1.61
C ASP A 188 -27.88 8.62 -1.47
N SER A 189 -27.87 7.78 -2.51
CA SER A 189 -28.54 6.47 -2.52
C SER A 189 -27.69 5.38 -1.89
N ASN A 190 -28.32 4.52 -1.08
CA ASN A 190 -27.73 3.31 -0.49
C ASN A 190 -27.93 2.05 -1.36
N VAL A 191 -28.37 2.21 -2.62
CA VAL A 191 -28.56 1.07 -3.53
C VAL A 191 -27.20 0.41 -3.80
N PRO A 192 -27.07 -0.92 -3.58
CA PRO A 192 -25.85 -1.65 -3.88
C PRO A 192 -25.65 -1.69 -5.40
N LEU A 193 -24.54 -1.12 -5.87
CA LEU A 193 -24.20 -1.08 -7.29
C LEU A 193 -22.80 -1.62 -7.57
N LEU A 194 -21.98 -1.89 -6.55
CA LEU A 194 -20.65 -2.48 -6.70
C LEU A 194 -20.73 -3.80 -7.46
N THR A 195 -19.92 -3.94 -8.51
CA THR A 195 -19.84 -5.15 -9.34
C THR A 195 -18.47 -5.80 -9.34
N ARG A 196 -17.41 -5.06 -9.01
CA ARG A 196 -16.06 -5.62 -8.98
C ARG A 196 -15.13 -4.80 -8.09
N ILE A 197 -14.23 -5.48 -7.40
CA ILE A 197 -13.06 -4.89 -6.75
C ILE A 197 -11.82 -5.52 -7.35
N LYS A 198 -10.90 -4.69 -7.86
CA LYS A 198 -9.59 -5.13 -8.34
C LYS A 198 -8.50 -4.35 -7.62
N ARG A 199 -7.59 -5.06 -6.95
CA ARG A 199 -6.43 -4.48 -6.28
C ARG A 199 -5.18 -5.21 -6.71
N ASP A 200 -4.16 -4.43 -7.01
CA ASP A 200 -2.84 -4.91 -7.39
C ASP A 200 -1.79 -3.93 -6.85
N GLN A 201 -1.04 -4.37 -5.85
CA GLN A 201 -0.06 -3.53 -5.19
C GLN A 201 1.25 -4.28 -4.97
N SER A 202 2.36 -3.58 -5.20
CA SER A 202 3.71 -4.10 -4.98
C SER A 202 4.48 -3.25 -3.99
N PHE A 203 5.30 -3.91 -3.19
CA PHE A 203 6.06 -3.32 -2.11
C PHE A 203 7.51 -3.78 -2.16
N THR A 204 8.36 -2.91 -1.61
CA THR A 204 9.73 -3.26 -1.25
C THR A 204 9.88 -3.01 0.24
N THR A 205 10.46 -4.01 0.90
CA THR A 205 10.70 -4.03 2.34
C THR A 205 12.19 -4.19 2.57
N TRP A 206 12.77 -3.35 3.43
CA TRP A 206 14.19 -3.35 3.77
C TRP A 206 14.37 -3.62 5.27
N LEU A 207 15.29 -4.53 5.58
CA LEU A 207 15.87 -4.61 6.91
C LEU A 207 17.02 -3.60 6.99
N VAL A 208 17.00 -2.69 7.95
CA VAL A 208 17.93 -1.56 8.02
C VAL A 208 18.45 -1.40 9.44
N ALA A 209 19.76 -1.19 9.57
CA ALA A 209 20.36 -0.62 10.78
C ALA A 209 20.60 0.88 10.56
N MET A 210 20.05 1.73 11.43
CA MET A 210 20.15 3.18 11.34
C MET A 210 20.73 3.76 12.63
N ASN A 211 21.77 4.57 12.50
CA ASN A 211 22.26 5.38 13.61
C ASN A 211 21.33 6.59 13.81
N THR A 212 20.78 6.76 15.01
CA THR A 212 19.77 7.80 15.26
C THR A 212 20.37 9.20 15.32
N THR A 213 21.66 9.32 15.67
CA THR A 213 22.40 10.57 15.75
C THR A 213 22.91 11.00 14.38
N THR A 214 23.65 10.13 13.68
CA THR A 214 24.29 10.48 12.39
C THR A 214 23.36 10.31 11.19
N LYS A 215 22.22 9.62 11.36
CA LYS A 215 21.29 9.22 10.29
C LYS A 215 21.94 8.31 9.23
N GLU A 216 23.11 7.74 9.54
CA GLU A 216 23.74 6.69 8.75
C GLU A 216 22.82 5.48 8.67
N LYS A 217 22.70 4.90 7.47
CA LYS A 217 21.81 3.78 7.17
C LYS A 217 22.60 2.67 6.52
N ILE A 218 22.45 1.47 7.06
CA ILE A 218 23.05 0.25 6.54
C ILE A 218 21.92 -0.70 6.16
N ILE A 219 21.78 -0.98 4.87
CA ILE A 219 20.79 -1.94 4.36
C ILE A 219 21.33 -3.35 4.58
N LEU A 220 20.57 -4.14 5.31
CA LEU A 220 20.95 -5.50 5.70
C LEU A 220 20.33 -6.56 4.79
N GLN A 221 19.06 -6.37 4.42
CA GLN A 221 18.30 -7.25 3.53
C GLN A 221 17.25 -6.47 2.73
N THR A 222 16.94 -6.89 1.51
CA THR A 222 15.83 -6.38 0.69
C THR A 222 14.87 -7.52 0.31
N ILE A 223 13.58 -7.26 0.40
CA ILE A 223 12.48 -8.20 0.08
C ILE A 223 11.51 -7.47 -0.85
N LYS A 224 11.09 -8.14 -1.93
CA LYS A 224 10.03 -7.66 -2.83
C LYS A 224 8.82 -8.56 -2.74
N TRP A 225 7.63 -7.95 -2.65
CA TRP A 225 6.39 -8.70 -2.57
C TRP A 225 5.24 -7.94 -3.24
N ARG A 226 4.19 -8.67 -3.59
CA ARG A 226 3.04 -8.15 -4.34
C ARG A 226 1.78 -8.87 -3.89
N MET A 227 0.68 -8.14 -3.80
CA MET A 227 -0.61 -8.64 -3.36
C MET A 227 -1.66 -8.29 -4.42
N ARG A 228 -2.39 -9.32 -4.89
CA ARG A 228 -3.42 -9.19 -5.92
C ARG A 228 -4.76 -9.72 -5.43
N VAL A 229 -5.81 -8.93 -5.61
CA VAL A 229 -7.19 -9.25 -5.24
C VAL A 229 -8.10 -8.93 -6.43
N ASP A 230 -9.00 -9.86 -6.74
CA ASP A 230 -10.04 -9.67 -7.74
C ASP A 230 -11.32 -10.33 -7.24
N ILE A 231 -12.31 -9.50 -6.93
CA ILE A 231 -13.59 -9.90 -6.34
C ILE A 231 -14.68 -9.45 -7.29
N GLU A 232 -15.50 -10.39 -7.75
CA GLU A 232 -16.75 -10.10 -8.43
C GLU A 232 -17.86 -9.93 -7.41
N VAL A 233 -18.81 -9.04 -7.73
CA VAL A 233 -19.97 -8.76 -6.90
C VAL A 233 -21.21 -8.77 -7.79
N ASP A 234 -22.21 -9.58 -7.42
CA ASP A 234 -23.56 -9.50 -7.97
C ASP A 234 -24.45 -8.73 -6.99
N PRO A 235 -24.78 -7.45 -7.25
CA PRO A 235 -25.58 -6.65 -6.34
C PRO A 235 -27.03 -7.12 -6.19
N LEU A 236 -27.52 -8.00 -7.08
CA LEU A 236 -28.87 -8.54 -7.03
C LEU A 236 -29.01 -9.72 -6.05
N GLN A 237 -27.90 -10.32 -5.63
CA GLN A 237 -27.92 -11.39 -4.63
C GLN A 237 -28.19 -10.82 -3.23
N LEU A 238 -28.67 -11.71 -2.37
CA LEU A 238 -28.83 -11.43 -0.94
C LEU A 238 -27.48 -11.15 -0.29
N LEU A 239 -27.50 -10.30 0.74
CA LEU A 239 -26.32 -10.06 1.57
C LEU A 239 -25.79 -11.38 2.14
N GLY A 240 -24.50 -11.60 2.01
CA GLY A 240 -23.79 -12.83 2.33
C GLY A 240 -23.50 -13.70 1.10
N GLN A 241 -24.06 -13.37 -0.07
CA GLN A 241 -23.93 -14.15 -1.31
C GLN A 241 -23.59 -13.30 -2.54
N ARG A 242 -23.34 -11.99 -2.37
CA ARG A 242 -23.04 -11.10 -3.51
C ARG A 242 -21.63 -11.28 -4.01
N ALA A 243 -20.66 -11.43 -3.11
CA ALA A 243 -19.25 -11.31 -3.45
C ALA A 243 -18.53 -12.66 -3.56
N ARG A 244 -17.71 -12.80 -4.61
CA ARG A 244 -16.89 -14.00 -4.86
C ARG A 244 -15.47 -13.62 -5.26
N LEU A 245 -14.49 -14.25 -4.63
CA LEU A 245 -13.09 -14.13 -5.05
C LEU A 245 -12.90 -14.89 -6.37
N VAL A 246 -12.57 -14.17 -7.43
CA VAL A 246 -12.26 -14.76 -8.75
C VAL A 246 -10.78 -14.70 -9.10
N GLY A 247 -10.03 -13.89 -8.34
CA GLY A 247 -8.58 -13.81 -8.44
C GLY A 247 -7.86 -15.05 -7.93
N ARG A 248 -6.54 -14.90 -7.75
CA ARG A 248 -5.69 -15.99 -7.25
C ARG A 248 -6.09 -16.38 -5.83
N THR A 249 -6.25 -17.68 -5.61
CA THR A 249 -6.47 -18.26 -4.27
C THR A 249 -5.20 -18.27 -3.43
N GLN A 250 -4.03 -18.27 -4.07
CA GLN A 250 -2.72 -18.18 -3.42
C GLN A 250 -1.89 -17.04 -4.02
N GLN A 251 -1.22 -16.29 -3.15
CA GLN A 251 -0.34 -15.20 -3.57
C GLN A 251 1.04 -15.72 -3.95
N GLU A 252 1.74 -14.99 -4.82
CA GLU A 252 3.13 -15.27 -5.12
C GLU A 252 3.99 -14.99 -3.88
N GLN A 253 4.83 -15.96 -3.50
CA GLN A 253 5.69 -15.81 -2.33
C GLN A 253 6.70 -14.68 -2.54
N PRO A 254 7.06 -13.96 -1.46
CA PRO A 254 7.97 -12.82 -1.54
C PRO A 254 9.37 -13.25 -1.97
N ARG A 255 10.08 -12.34 -2.64
CA ARG A 255 11.44 -12.57 -3.14
C ARG A 255 12.45 -11.85 -2.25
N ILE A 256 13.24 -12.63 -1.52
CA ILE A 256 14.42 -12.16 -0.81
C ILE A 256 15.53 -11.94 -1.84
N LEU A 257 16.07 -10.73 -1.94
CA LEU A 257 17.07 -10.39 -2.96
C LEU A 257 18.49 -10.74 -2.48
N SER A 258 19.32 -11.27 -3.38
CA SER A 258 20.75 -11.48 -3.13
C SER A 258 21.54 -10.17 -3.17
N ARG A 259 21.11 -9.21 -4.00
CA ARG A 259 21.68 -7.87 -4.09
C ARG A 259 20.73 -6.85 -3.47
N MET A 260 21.24 -6.07 -2.53
CA MET A 260 20.47 -5.03 -1.86
C MET A 260 20.14 -3.89 -2.83
N GLU A 261 18.90 -3.43 -2.80
CA GLU A 261 18.47 -2.25 -3.54
C GLU A 261 18.44 -1.03 -2.61
N PRO A 262 18.84 0.17 -3.10
CA PRO A 262 18.82 1.39 -2.29
C PRO A 262 17.38 1.79 -1.94
N ILE A 263 17.23 2.42 -0.77
CA ILE A 263 15.94 2.95 -0.33
C ILE A 263 15.68 4.30 -1.01
N PRO A 264 14.58 4.47 -1.76
CA PRO A 264 14.21 5.77 -2.32
C PRO A 264 14.01 6.82 -1.21
N PRO A 265 14.41 8.08 -1.40
CA PRO A 265 14.24 9.12 -0.37
C PRO A 265 12.80 9.25 0.14
N ASN A 266 11.80 9.14 -0.75
CA ASN A 266 10.38 9.22 -0.42
C ASN A 266 9.86 8.07 0.46
N ALA A 267 10.58 6.95 0.55
CA ALA A 267 10.24 5.88 1.48
C ALA A 267 10.62 6.22 2.93
N LEU A 268 11.49 7.21 3.14
CA LEU A 268 12.06 7.56 4.45
C LEU A 268 11.33 8.71 5.16
N VAL A 269 10.40 9.37 4.48
CA VAL A 269 9.78 10.62 4.94
C VAL A 269 8.27 10.56 4.79
N LYS A 270 7.59 11.53 5.41
CA LYS A 270 6.16 11.78 5.20
C LYS A 270 5.88 12.18 3.74
N PRO A 271 4.66 11.96 3.24
CA PRO A 271 3.57 11.20 3.87
C PRO A 271 3.75 9.68 3.72
N ASN A 272 3.05 8.91 4.55
CA ASN A 272 2.88 7.47 4.35
C ASN A 272 1.77 7.22 3.32
N ALA A 273 1.63 5.97 2.87
CA ALA A 273 0.66 5.60 1.84
C ALA A 273 -0.79 5.91 2.27
N ASN A 274 -1.12 5.75 3.56
CA ASN A 274 -2.47 6.00 4.07
C ASN A 274 -2.85 7.48 4.09
N ASP A 275 -1.88 8.37 4.31
CA ASP A 275 -2.08 9.83 4.31
C ASP A 275 -1.95 10.40 2.88
N ALA A 276 -1.13 9.78 2.03
CA ALA A 276 -0.91 10.21 0.65
C ALA A 276 -2.02 9.78 -0.33
N GLN A 277 -2.78 8.73 0.01
CA GLN A 277 -3.78 8.18 -0.90
C GLN A 277 -5.01 9.07 -1.01
N VAL A 278 -5.62 9.05 -2.20
CA VAL A 278 -6.86 9.75 -2.51
C VAL A 278 -7.90 8.77 -3.02
N LEU A 279 -9.17 8.98 -2.68
CA LEU A 279 -10.29 8.27 -3.31
C LEU A 279 -10.82 9.11 -4.46
N MET A 280 -10.62 8.63 -5.68
CA MET A 280 -11.16 9.24 -6.89
C MET A 280 -12.48 8.58 -7.29
N TRP A 281 -13.45 9.38 -7.72
CA TRP A 281 -14.64 8.92 -8.45
C TRP A 281 -14.50 9.32 -9.93
N ARG A 282 -14.77 8.38 -10.84
CA ARG A 282 -14.80 8.63 -12.27
C ARG A 282 -16.17 8.26 -12.82
N PRO A 283 -17.05 9.25 -13.03
CA PRO A 283 -18.36 8.99 -13.62
C PRO A 283 -18.21 8.62 -15.09
N LYS A 284 -19.28 8.03 -15.65
CA LYS A 284 -19.39 7.74 -17.09
C LYS A 284 -19.43 9.03 -17.93
N ARG A 285 -19.99 10.10 -17.37
CA ARG A 285 -20.10 11.44 -17.97
C ARG A 285 -19.63 12.49 -16.97
N GLY A 286 -18.92 13.51 -17.43
CA GLY A 286 -18.39 14.59 -16.59
C GLY A 286 -16.96 14.34 -16.09
N PRO A 287 -16.40 15.31 -15.35
CA PRO A 287 -15.03 15.24 -14.85
C PRO A 287 -14.89 14.26 -13.68
N PRO A 288 -13.68 13.69 -13.46
CA PRO A 288 -13.34 12.99 -12.24
C PRO A 288 -13.51 13.88 -11.00
N LEU A 289 -13.89 13.28 -9.86
CA LEU A 289 -14.07 13.96 -8.59
C LEU A 289 -13.16 13.35 -7.52
N VAL A 290 -12.60 14.18 -6.65
CA VAL A 290 -11.93 13.72 -5.42
C VAL A 290 -13.01 13.52 -4.37
N VAL A 291 -13.21 12.27 -3.94
CA VAL A 291 -14.17 11.91 -2.87
C VAL A 291 -13.53 12.06 -1.51
N ILE A 292 -12.28 11.58 -1.39
CA ILE A 292 -11.49 11.69 -0.16
C ILE A 292 -10.13 12.29 -0.56
N PRO A 293 -9.81 13.50 -0.08
CA PRO A 293 -8.50 14.12 -0.30
C PRO A 293 -7.41 13.43 0.52
N PRO A 294 -6.12 13.67 0.22
CA PRO A 294 -5.05 13.22 1.09
C PRO A 294 -5.12 13.97 2.43
N LYS A 295 -4.49 13.42 3.47
CA LYS A 295 -4.49 13.98 4.83
C LYS A 295 -3.34 14.95 5.08
#